data_AF-A0A840SDR4-F1
#
_entry.id   AF-A0A840SDR4-F1
#
_cell.length_a   1.000
_cell.length_b   1.000
_cell.length_c   1.000
_cell.angle_alpha   90.00
_cell.angle_beta   90.00
_cell.angle_gamma   90.00
#
_symmetry.space_group_name_H-M   'P 1'
#
loop_
_entity.id
_entity.type
_entity.pdbx_description
1 polymer ?
#
loop_
_entity_poly.entity_id
_entity_poly.type
_entity_poly.pdbx_seq_one_letter_code
_entity_poly.pdbx_strand_id
1 'polypeptide(L)'
;MKKTLLLFFLFINSFFVFSYEKSSLYGSWIEKKDCQRVQDESDLIYLNYEGIKNIYDVTINFFIKNELFIFQKFGYGPVYIQACEKINDNTFKMTVVNNLEEEKAPAVNVVIQFINDDEILLKPEDEKSFYVWGNIKEIKLVRFSALADKNKNTGMINDSNVRLRLNPNLDCETWGNLQKGTKVIIKEKSENLFEIDGEKWYWFKVDADNFPDGWIYGKYLDFYN
;
A
#
# COMPACT_ATOMS: atom_id res chain seq x y z
N MET A 1 -34.27 -17.70 -16.63
CA MET A 1 -33.29 -16.68 -17.08
C MET A 1 -32.87 -15.68 -16.00
N LYS A 2 -33.75 -15.25 -15.07
CA LYS A 2 -33.38 -14.25 -14.03
C LYS A 2 -32.43 -14.77 -12.92
N LYS A 3 -32.45 -16.06 -12.58
CA LYS A 3 -31.58 -16.63 -11.52
C LYS A 3 -30.10 -16.76 -11.94
N THR A 4 -29.83 -17.01 -13.22
CA THR A 4 -28.47 -17.15 -13.75
C THR A 4 -27.73 -15.82 -13.84
N LEU A 5 -28.45 -14.73 -14.16
CA LEU A 5 -27.89 -13.38 -14.21
C LEU A 5 -27.50 -12.85 -12.81
N LEU A 6 -28.26 -13.23 -11.76
CA LEU A 6 -27.98 -12.87 -10.37
C LEU A 6 -26.71 -13.54 -9.83
N LEU A 7 -26.52 -14.84 -10.15
CA LEU A 7 -25.29 -15.58 -9.81
C LEU A 7 -24.05 -15.01 -10.51
N PHE A 8 -24.19 -14.60 -11.78
CA PHE A 8 -23.11 -13.97 -12.54
C PHE A 8 -22.74 -12.59 -11.98
N PHE A 9 -23.72 -11.80 -11.55
CA PHE A 9 -23.49 -10.50 -10.89
C PHE A 9 -22.84 -10.63 -9.51
N LEU A 10 -23.19 -11.67 -8.73
CA LEU A 10 -22.54 -11.95 -7.44
C LEU A 10 -21.09 -12.40 -7.64
N PHE A 11 -20.82 -13.22 -8.66
CA PHE A 11 -19.46 -13.64 -9.00
C PHE A 11 -18.59 -12.48 -9.50
N ILE A 12 -19.14 -11.55 -10.28
CA ILE A 12 -18.38 -10.40 -10.77
C ILE A 12 -18.10 -9.39 -9.65
N ASN A 13 -19.07 -9.15 -8.75
CA ASN A 13 -18.84 -8.26 -7.60
C ASN A 13 -17.79 -8.81 -6.62
N SER A 14 -17.74 -10.13 -6.41
CA SER A 14 -16.65 -10.71 -5.61
C SER A 14 -15.29 -10.53 -6.29
N PHE A 15 -15.18 -10.60 -7.62
CA PHE A 15 -13.90 -10.33 -8.31
C PHE A 15 -13.45 -8.87 -8.23
N PHE A 16 -14.34 -7.89 -8.40
CA PHE A 16 -13.98 -6.46 -8.38
C PHE A 16 -13.75 -5.90 -6.96
N VAL A 17 -14.49 -6.39 -5.97
CA VAL A 17 -14.22 -6.05 -4.55
C VAL A 17 -12.86 -6.62 -4.15
N PHE A 18 -12.51 -7.84 -4.59
CA PHE A 18 -11.21 -8.43 -4.29
C PHE A 18 -10.03 -7.80 -5.05
N SER A 19 -10.18 -7.22 -6.24
CA SER A 19 -9.01 -6.72 -7.00
C SER A 19 -8.42 -5.43 -6.41
N TYR A 20 -9.26 -4.51 -5.95
CA TYR A 20 -8.83 -3.28 -5.27
C TYR A 20 -8.29 -3.58 -3.85
N GLU A 21 -8.91 -4.53 -3.15
CA GLU A 21 -8.52 -4.96 -1.80
C GLU A 21 -7.25 -5.84 -1.79
N LYS A 22 -6.88 -6.50 -2.91
CA LYS A 22 -5.63 -7.27 -3.05
C LYS A 22 -4.41 -6.37 -3.23
N SER A 23 -4.54 -5.24 -3.94
CA SER A 23 -3.42 -4.31 -4.15
C SER A 23 -3.03 -3.58 -2.88
N SER A 24 -3.98 -3.30 -1.97
CA SER A 24 -3.67 -2.65 -0.69
C SER A 24 -2.83 -3.55 0.22
N LEU A 25 -2.95 -4.88 0.13
CA LEU A 25 -2.08 -5.80 0.87
C LEU A 25 -0.68 -5.88 0.28
N TYR A 26 -0.54 -5.69 -1.03
CA TYR A 26 0.73 -5.84 -1.72
C TYR A 26 1.77 -4.87 -1.17
N GLY A 27 2.90 -5.41 -0.71
CA GLY A 27 4.01 -4.63 -0.19
C GLY A 27 4.70 -5.26 1.01
N SER A 28 5.75 -4.59 1.47
CA SER A 28 6.49 -4.93 2.68
C SER A 28 5.91 -4.13 3.84
N TRP A 29 5.64 -4.81 4.95
CA TRP A 29 5.10 -4.24 6.17
C TRP A 29 6.07 -4.50 7.31
N ILE A 30 6.10 -3.65 8.32
CA ILE A 30 7.01 -3.78 9.47
C ILE A 30 6.24 -3.52 10.77
N GLU A 31 6.57 -4.22 11.85
CA GLU A 31 5.96 -3.95 13.16
C GLU A 31 6.24 -2.51 13.58
N LYS A 32 5.19 -1.79 14.00
CA LYS A 32 5.26 -0.35 14.33
C LYS A 32 6.34 -0.03 15.37
N LYS A 33 6.60 -0.96 16.30
CA LYS A 33 7.65 -0.85 17.32
C LYS A 33 9.08 -0.91 16.73
N ASP A 34 9.25 -1.62 15.62
CA ASP A 34 10.54 -1.80 14.95
C ASP A 34 10.83 -0.67 13.95
N CYS A 35 9.83 0.17 13.63
CA CYS A 35 9.98 1.34 12.76
C CYS A 35 10.98 2.37 13.31
N GLN A 36 11.02 2.60 14.63
CA GLN A 36 11.95 3.56 15.24
C GLN A 36 13.41 3.15 14.99
N ARG A 37 13.70 1.85 15.16
CA ARG A 37 15.03 1.29 14.90
C ARG A 37 15.46 1.46 13.44
N VAL A 38 14.55 1.27 12.49
CA VAL A 38 14.82 1.47 11.05
C VAL A 38 15.05 2.95 10.72
N GLN A 39 14.36 3.87 11.38
CA GLN A 39 14.50 5.32 11.14
C GLN A 39 15.83 5.88 11.69
N ASP A 40 16.29 5.34 12.81
CA ASP A 40 17.53 5.77 13.46
C ASP A 40 18.78 5.21 12.74
N GLU A 41 18.64 4.09 12.01
CA GLU A 41 19.68 3.44 11.21
C GLU A 41 19.52 3.80 9.72
N SER A 42 19.81 5.05 9.35
CA SER A 42 19.61 5.65 8.02
C SER A 42 20.30 4.97 6.82
N ASP A 43 21.02 3.87 7.04
CA ASP A 43 21.83 3.14 6.05
C ASP A 43 21.27 1.76 5.70
N LEU A 44 19.98 1.47 5.96
CA LEU A 44 19.35 0.22 5.54
C LEU A 44 19.18 0.19 4.01
N ILE A 45 20.26 -0.26 3.35
CA ILE A 45 20.37 -0.52 1.92
C ILE A 45 19.34 -1.57 1.52
N TYR A 46 18.56 -1.25 0.48
CA TYR A 46 17.62 -2.13 -0.20
C TYR A 46 18.29 -3.47 -0.56
N LEU A 47 17.86 -4.56 0.07
CA LEU A 47 18.33 -5.90 -0.28
C LEU A 47 17.55 -6.42 -1.49
N ASN A 48 18.10 -6.15 -2.68
CA ASN A 48 17.76 -6.94 -3.86
C ASN A 48 18.23 -8.40 -3.65
N TYR A 49 17.41 -9.35 -4.08
CA TYR A 49 17.23 -10.69 -3.52
C TYR A 49 18.34 -11.72 -3.83
N GLU A 50 19.60 -11.33 -4.01
CA GLU A 50 20.65 -12.30 -4.41
C GLU A 50 21.91 -12.39 -3.55
N GLY A 51 22.06 -11.62 -2.45
CA GLY A 51 23.41 -11.51 -1.87
C GLY A 51 23.66 -11.20 -0.41
N ILE A 52 22.70 -11.20 0.54
CA ILE A 52 23.03 -10.83 1.93
C ILE A 52 22.62 -11.89 2.96
N LYS A 53 23.64 -12.30 3.73
CA LYS A 53 23.64 -13.44 4.66
C LYS A 53 23.35 -13.07 6.13
N ASN A 54 23.12 -11.80 6.49
CA ASN A 54 23.04 -11.38 7.90
C ASN A 54 22.27 -10.05 8.13
N ILE A 55 20.98 -9.99 7.80
CA ILE A 55 20.08 -8.99 8.41
C ILE A 55 18.84 -9.72 8.92
N TYR A 56 18.43 -9.41 10.15
CA TYR A 56 17.15 -9.84 10.71
C TYR A 56 16.05 -9.10 9.95
N ASP A 57 15.51 -9.73 8.92
CA ASP A 57 14.42 -9.16 8.15
C ASP A 57 13.14 -9.15 9.03
N VAL A 58 12.87 -7.97 9.56
CA VAL A 58 11.72 -7.63 10.42
C VAL A 58 10.46 -7.32 9.59
N THR A 59 10.54 -7.49 8.27
CA THR A 59 9.41 -7.22 7.39
C THR A 59 8.50 -8.44 7.24
N ILE A 60 7.21 -8.16 7.07
CA ILE A 60 6.20 -9.10 6.63
C ILE A 60 5.86 -8.72 5.20
N ASN A 61 6.17 -9.60 4.28
CA ASN A 61 5.83 -9.42 2.87
C ASN A 61 4.51 -10.12 2.59
N PHE A 62 3.59 -9.41 1.94
CA PHE A 62 2.39 -10.01 1.36
C PHE A 62 2.55 -9.99 -0.16
N PHE A 63 2.56 -11.17 -0.76
CA PHE A 63 2.57 -11.33 -2.20
C PHE A 63 1.63 -12.44 -2.64
N ILE A 64 1.12 -12.32 -3.86
CA ILE A 64 0.22 -13.28 -4.46
C ILE A 64 1.03 -14.15 -5.42
N LYS A 65 1.12 -15.45 -5.16
CA LYS A 65 1.72 -16.43 -6.06
C LYS A 65 0.69 -17.49 -6.39
N ASN A 66 0.35 -17.65 -7.66
CA ASN A 66 -0.67 -18.60 -8.12
C ASN A 66 -2.00 -18.43 -7.34
N GLU A 67 -2.46 -17.18 -7.17
CA GLU A 67 -3.64 -16.80 -6.38
C GLU A 67 -3.55 -17.02 -4.85
N LEU A 68 -2.43 -17.56 -4.37
CA LEU A 68 -2.18 -17.81 -2.96
C LEU A 68 -1.45 -16.61 -2.34
N PHE A 69 -2.01 -16.06 -1.27
CA PHE A 69 -1.31 -15.07 -0.46
C PHE A 69 -0.27 -15.75 0.42
N ILE A 70 0.94 -15.21 0.43
CA ILE A 70 2.05 -15.71 1.23
C ILE A 70 2.45 -14.64 2.22
N PHE A 71 2.51 -15.02 3.50
CA PHE A 71 3.21 -14.33 4.57
C PHE A 71 4.62 -14.91 4.65
N GLN A 72 5.63 -14.06 4.80
CA GLN A 72 6.96 -14.50 5.21
C GLN A 72 7.50 -13.52 6.25
N LYS A 73 7.74 -14.03 7.45
CA LYS A 73 8.56 -13.38 8.50
C LYS A 73 9.87 -14.15 8.56
N PHE A 74 11.00 -13.47 8.41
CA PHE A 74 12.31 -14.13 8.35
C PHE A 74 12.59 -14.91 9.65
N GLY A 75 13.02 -16.16 9.53
CA GLY A 75 13.16 -17.11 10.65
C GLY A 75 11.93 -17.99 10.92
N TYR A 76 10.78 -17.68 10.30
CA TYR A 76 9.63 -18.58 10.21
C TYR A 76 9.49 -19.08 8.77
N GLY A 77 8.98 -20.30 8.60
CA GLY A 77 8.59 -20.80 7.29
C GLY A 77 7.51 -19.92 6.64
N PRO A 78 7.31 -20.02 5.31
CA PRO A 78 6.20 -19.35 4.66
C PRO A 78 4.87 -19.82 5.27
N VAL A 79 3.98 -18.88 5.53
CA VAL A 79 2.59 -19.17 5.91
C VAL A 79 1.72 -18.79 4.73
N TYR A 80 0.79 -19.68 4.43
CA TYR A 80 -0.07 -19.59 3.27
C TYR A 80 -1.49 -19.27 3.71
N ILE A 81 -2.17 -18.38 3.00
CA ILE A 81 -3.59 -18.10 3.23
C ILE A 81 -4.42 -19.14 2.49
N GLN A 82 -5.08 -20.01 3.25
CA GLN A 82 -5.97 -21.04 2.73
C GLN A 82 -7.37 -20.49 2.43
N ALA A 83 -7.85 -19.54 3.24
CA ALA A 83 -9.15 -18.90 3.05
C ALA A 83 -9.11 -17.44 3.51
N CYS A 84 -9.93 -16.60 2.88
CA CYS A 84 -10.13 -15.20 3.28
C CYS A 84 -11.62 -14.86 3.21
N GLU A 85 -12.15 -14.30 4.30
CA GLU A 85 -13.54 -13.89 4.45
C GLU A 85 -13.58 -12.40 4.83
N LYS A 86 -14.33 -11.61 4.07
CA LYS A 86 -14.56 -10.20 4.40
C LYS A 86 -15.58 -10.11 5.54
N ILE A 87 -15.20 -9.51 6.66
CA ILE A 87 -16.10 -9.24 7.79
C ILE A 87 -16.86 -7.92 7.55
N ASN A 88 -16.13 -6.89 7.11
CA ASN A 88 -16.65 -5.58 6.74
C ASN A 88 -15.67 -4.85 5.81
N ASP A 89 -15.91 -3.58 5.48
CA ASP A 89 -15.13 -2.82 4.49
C ASP A 89 -13.62 -2.70 4.78
N ASN A 90 -13.21 -2.81 6.04
CA ASN A 90 -11.79 -2.71 6.40
C ASN A 90 -11.27 -3.89 7.21
N THR A 91 -12.04 -4.97 7.33
CA THR A 91 -11.69 -6.10 8.20
C THR A 91 -11.93 -7.42 7.49
N PHE A 92 -10.92 -8.28 7.53
CA PHE A 92 -10.95 -9.61 6.94
C PHE A 92 -10.49 -10.65 7.95
N LYS A 93 -11.07 -11.84 7.84
CA LYS A 93 -10.61 -13.04 8.51
C LYS A 93 -9.85 -13.90 7.51
N MET A 94 -8.68 -14.37 7.89
CA MET A 94 -7.79 -15.19 7.08
C MET A 94 -7.51 -16.49 7.81
N THR A 95 -7.73 -17.61 7.15
CA THR A 95 -7.27 -18.92 7.62
C THR A 95 -5.90 -19.17 7.03
N VAL A 96 -4.90 -19.40 7.87
CA VAL A 96 -3.50 -19.48 7.46
C VAL A 96 -2.87 -20.79 7.92
N VAL A 97 -1.97 -21.36 7.11
CA VAL A 97 -1.29 -22.64 7.36
C VAL A 97 0.23 -22.49 7.21
N ASN A 98 0.98 -23.05 8.15
CA ASN A 98 2.44 -23.01 8.16
C ASN A 98 2.93 -24.25 7.40
N ASN A 99 3.41 -24.06 6.16
CA ASN A 99 3.73 -25.12 5.18
C ASN A 99 2.50 -25.76 4.48
N LEU A 100 2.53 -25.81 3.13
CA LEU A 100 1.52 -26.52 2.32
C LEU A 100 1.76 -28.03 2.26
N GLU A 101 3.00 -28.49 2.51
CA GLU A 101 3.43 -29.87 2.24
C GLU A 101 3.40 -30.79 3.47
N GLU A 102 3.31 -30.24 4.68
CA GLU A 102 3.23 -31.03 5.91
C GLU A 102 1.82 -30.98 6.50
N GLU A 103 1.06 -32.08 6.37
CA GLU A 103 -0.30 -32.33 6.90
C GLU A 103 -0.51 -32.08 8.41
N LYS A 104 0.49 -31.59 9.15
CA LYS A 104 0.51 -31.59 10.61
C LYS A 104 0.36 -30.23 11.27
N ALA A 105 0.57 -29.12 10.56
CA ALA A 105 0.39 -27.81 11.15
C ALA A 105 -1.12 -27.44 11.17
N PRO A 106 -1.73 -27.17 12.34
CA PRO A 106 -3.12 -26.76 12.39
C PRO A 106 -3.29 -25.41 11.68
N ALA A 107 -4.34 -25.29 10.87
CA ALA A 107 -4.77 -24.01 10.35
C ALA A 107 -5.17 -23.09 11.51
N VAL A 108 -4.79 -21.82 11.41
CA VAL A 108 -5.09 -20.79 12.41
C VAL A 108 -5.79 -19.63 11.76
N ASN A 109 -6.69 -19.00 12.51
CA ASN A 109 -7.48 -17.88 12.02
C ASN A 109 -6.90 -16.57 12.54
N VAL A 110 -6.69 -15.65 11.62
CA VAL A 110 -6.12 -14.33 11.85
C VAL A 110 -7.11 -13.30 11.32
N VAL A 111 -7.39 -12.29 12.12
CA VAL A 111 -8.11 -11.10 11.69
C VAL A 111 -7.11 -10.03 11.29
N ILE A 112 -7.26 -9.51 10.07
CA ILE A 112 -6.56 -8.32 9.59
C ILE A 112 -7.55 -7.17 9.51
N GLN A 113 -7.17 -6.04 10.07
CA GLN A 113 -7.93 -4.80 10.04
C GLN A 113 -7.08 -3.69 9.43
N PHE A 114 -7.56 -3.07 8.36
CA PHE A 114 -6.97 -1.88 7.76
C PHE A 114 -7.39 -0.65 8.56
N ILE A 115 -6.41 0.04 9.12
CA ILE A 115 -6.62 1.29 9.85
C ILE A 115 -6.61 2.45 8.86
N ASN A 116 -5.68 2.44 7.91
CA ASN A 116 -5.59 3.32 6.74
C ASN A 116 -4.72 2.63 5.65
N ASP A 117 -4.34 3.36 4.60
CA ASP A 117 -3.58 2.82 3.45
C ASP A 117 -2.17 2.30 3.83
N ASP A 118 -1.63 2.77 4.96
CA ASP A 118 -0.28 2.53 5.44
C ASP A 118 -0.20 1.80 6.78
N GLU A 119 -1.33 1.55 7.45
CA GLU A 119 -1.38 0.88 8.75
C GLU A 119 -2.41 -0.25 8.77
N ILE A 120 -1.96 -1.43 9.19
CA ILE A 120 -2.81 -2.60 9.42
C ILE A 120 -2.61 -3.16 10.84
N LEU A 121 -3.62 -3.85 11.33
CA LEU A 121 -3.65 -4.49 12.62
C LEU A 121 -3.96 -5.97 12.43
N LEU A 122 -3.05 -6.84 12.86
CA LEU A 122 -3.23 -8.28 12.87
C LEU A 122 -3.57 -8.76 14.28
N LYS A 123 -4.59 -9.60 14.39
CA LYS A 123 -5.04 -10.20 15.66
C LYS A 123 -5.34 -11.68 15.46
N PRO A 124 -4.98 -12.57 16.39
CA PRO A 124 -5.52 -13.92 16.39
C PRO A 124 -7.04 -13.86 16.58
N GLU A 125 -7.79 -14.74 15.90
CA GLU A 125 -9.23 -14.88 16.16
C GLU A 125 -9.50 -15.50 17.54
N ASP A 126 -8.66 -16.47 17.94
CA ASP A 126 -8.81 -17.21 19.18
C ASP A 126 -7.47 -17.44 19.91
N GLU A 127 -7.55 -17.88 21.17
CA GLU A 127 -6.37 -18.19 22.00
C GLU A 127 -5.46 -19.29 21.41
N LYS A 128 -6.00 -20.15 20.54
CA LYS A 128 -5.22 -21.22 19.89
C LYS A 128 -4.35 -20.69 18.77
N SER A 129 -4.78 -19.60 18.12
CA SER A 129 -4.04 -18.91 17.07
C SER A 129 -2.79 -18.18 17.58
N PHE A 130 -2.59 -18.09 18.90
CA PHE A 130 -1.41 -17.49 19.53
C PHE A 130 -0.11 -18.29 19.32
N TYR A 131 -0.19 -19.60 19.09
CA TYR A 131 1.02 -20.44 19.06
C TYR A 131 1.88 -20.26 17.81
N VAL A 132 1.34 -19.64 16.75
CA VAL A 132 2.10 -19.43 15.51
C VAL A 132 3.00 -18.20 15.60
N TRP A 133 2.70 -17.22 16.46
CA TRP A 133 3.32 -15.89 16.43
C TRP A 133 4.12 -15.52 17.69
N GLY A 134 4.34 -16.45 18.62
CA GLY A 134 4.73 -16.11 19.99
C GLY A 134 3.57 -15.43 20.71
N ASN A 135 3.67 -15.17 22.01
CA ASN A 135 2.57 -14.64 22.84
C ASN A 135 2.14 -13.20 22.47
N ILE A 136 1.71 -12.95 21.24
CA ILE A 136 1.39 -11.64 20.72
C ILE A 136 -0.13 -11.54 20.57
N LYS A 137 -0.74 -10.66 21.39
CA LYS A 137 -2.18 -10.39 21.38
C LYS A 137 -2.62 -9.59 20.16
N GLU A 138 -1.77 -8.70 19.68
CA GLU A 138 -2.01 -7.90 18.48
C GLU A 138 -0.67 -7.42 17.89
N ILE A 139 -0.59 -7.36 16.57
CA ILE A 139 0.57 -6.82 15.84
C ILE A 139 0.08 -5.64 15.01
N LYS A 140 0.60 -4.45 15.32
CA LYS A 140 0.43 -3.26 14.47
C LYS A 140 1.54 -3.24 13.44
N LEU A 141 1.19 -3.26 12.17
CA LEU A 141 2.11 -3.17 11.07
C LEU A 141 1.93 -1.85 10.32
N VAL A 142 3.05 -1.30 9.86
CA VAL A 142 3.09 -0.11 9.02
C VAL A 142 3.71 -0.51 7.68
N ARG A 143 3.19 0.03 6.59
CA ARG A 143 3.78 -0.18 5.26
C ARG A 143 5.20 0.39 5.27
N PHE A 144 6.17 -0.40 4.83
CA PHE A 144 7.58 0.00 4.86
C PHE A 144 7.83 1.26 4.01
N SER A 145 7.16 1.40 2.87
CA SER A 145 7.23 2.62 2.05
C SER A 145 6.74 3.86 2.80
N ALA A 146 5.75 3.73 3.68
CA ALA A 146 5.28 4.83 4.50
C ALA A 146 6.38 5.38 5.44
N LEU A 147 7.42 4.58 5.75
CA LEU A 147 8.59 5.03 6.51
C LEU A 147 9.57 5.84 5.66
N ALA A 148 9.75 5.48 4.39
CA ALA A 148 10.51 6.29 3.43
C ALA A 148 9.81 7.64 3.14
N ASP A 149 8.50 7.67 3.36
CA ASP A 149 7.59 8.76 3.02
C ASP A 149 7.39 9.81 4.11
N LYS A 150 8.12 9.73 5.24
CA LYS A 150 8.00 10.73 6.33
C LYS A 150 8.38 12.17 5.92
N ASN A 151 8.93 12.36 4.72
CA ASN A 151 9.18 13.65 4.07
C ASN A 151 8.41 13.82 2.75
N LYS A 152 7.28 13.10 2.54
CA LYS A 152 6.41 13.37 1.39
C LYS A 152 5.85 14.78 1.54
N ASN A 153 6.42 15.71 0.79
CA ASN A 153 5.77 16.98 0.53
C ASN A 153 4.42 16.66 -0.11
N THR A 154 3.33 17.00 0.55
CA THR A 154 1.99 16.77 0.01
C THR A 154 1.39 18.09 -0.43
N GLY A 155 0.50 18.01 -1.40
CA GLY A 155 -0.26 19.15 -1.87
C GLY A 155 -1.73 18.80 -2.04
N MET A 156 -2.56 19.83 -2.11
CA MET A 156 -3.93 19.70 -2.58
C MET A 156 -4.19 20.68 -3.69
N ILE A 157 -4.92 20.20 -4.70
CA ILE A 157 -5.33 21.01 -5.84
C ILE A 157 -6.31 22.08 -5.37
N ASN A 158 -6.01 23.35 -5.63
CA ASN A 158 -6.77 24.50 -5.11
C ASN A 158 -7.78 25.10 -6.11
N ASP A 159 -7.75 24.63 -7.37
CA ASP A 159 -8.63 25.04 -8.46
C ASP A 159 -9.28 23.84 -9.16
N SER A 160 -10.34 24.07 -9.91
CA SER A 160 -11.02 23.02 -10.67
C SER A 160 -10.40 22.87 -12.05
N ASN A 161 -10.43 21.64 -12.58
CA ASN A 161 -9.99 21.33 -13.94
C ASN A 161 -8.49 21.60 -14.21
N VAL A 162 -7.65 21.33 -13.21
CA VAL A 162 -6.20 21.52 -13.28
C VAL A 162 -5.58 20.43 -14.13
N ARG A 163 -4.85 20.80 -15.18
CA ARG A 163 -4.28 19.85 -16.14
C ARG A 163 -3.03 19.18 -15.57
N LEU A 164 -3.04 17.85 -15.51
CA LEU A 164 -1.87 17.03 -15.25
C LEU A 164 -1.16 16.75 -16.58
N ARG A 165 0.10 17.18 -16.68
CA ARG A 165 0.84 17.22 -17.95
C ARG A 165 2.02 16.27 -17.99
N LEU A 166 2.38 15.81 -19.19
CA LEU A 166 3.55 14.96 -19.39
C LEU A 166 4.87 15.68 -19.04
N ASN A 167 4.96 16.97 -19.33
CA ASN A 167 6.16 17.80 -19.13
C ASN A 167 5.79 19.13 -18.44
N PRO A 168 6.74 19.83 -17.80
CA PRO A 168 6.51 21.11 -17.12
C PRO A 168 6.40 22.29 -18.11
N ASN A 169 5.49 22.21 -19.08
CA ASN A 169 5.24 23.27 -20.06
C ASN A 169 3.79 23.21 -20.60
N LEU A 170 3.36 24.26 -21.29
CA LEU A 170 1.98 24.35 -21.81
C LEU A 170 1.75 23.58 -23.11
N ASP A 171 2.82 23.27 -23.85
CA ASP A 171 2.78 22.71 -25.21
C ASP A 171 2.81 21.18 -25.25
N CYS A 172 2.86 20.53 -24.09
CA CYS A 172 2.85 19.07 -24.00
C CYS A 172 1.45 18.48 -23.79
N GLU A 173 1.38 17.16 -23.96
CA GLU A 173 0.18 16.37 -23.73
C GLU A 173 -0.34 16.52 -22.30
N THR A 174 -1.67 16.56 -22.18
CA THR A 174 -2.39 16.51 -20.91
C THR A 174 -2.90 15.10 -20.71
N TRP A 175 -2.50 14.45 -19.62
CA TRP A 175 -2.95 13.10 -19.28
C TRP A 175 -4.32 13.10 -18.64
N GLY A 176 -4.69 14.17 -17.95
CA GLY A 176 -5.99 14.29 -17.32
C GLY A 176 -6.16 15.62 -16.62
N ASN A 177 -7.34 15.78 -16.01
CA ASN A 177 -7.70 16.97 -15.27
C ASN A 177 -8.04 16.58 -13.83
N LEU A 178 -7.37 17.22 -12.88
CA LEU A 178 -7.62 17.06 -11.46
C LEU A 178 -8.64 18.09 -10.98
N GLN A 179 -9.43 17.71 -9.99
CA GLN A 179 -10.45 18.56 -9.40
C GLN A 179 -9.92 19.22 -8.14
N LYS A 180 -10.55 20.34 -7.76
CA LYS A 180 -10.27 20.99 -6.49
C LYS A 180 -10.47 20.01 -5.33
N GLY A 181 -9.54 19.99 -4.39
CA GLY A 181 -9.56 19.09 -3.25
C GLY A 181 -8.88 17.74 -3.50
N THR A 182 -8.45 17.44 -4.73
CA THR A 182 -7.63 16.25 -5.00
C THR A 182 -6.31 16.38 -4.23
N LYS A 183 -5.99 15.37 -3.41
CA LYS A 183 -4.70 15.26 -2.73
C LYS A 183 -3.67 14.68 -3.69
N VAL A 184 -2.44 15.18 -3.59
CA VAL A 184 -1.32 14.73 -4.39
C VAL A 184 -0.06 14.61 -3.56
N ILE A 185 0.84 13.72 -3.98
CA ILE A 185 2.18 13.59 -3.41
C ILE A 185 3.15 14.30 -4.35
N ILE A 186 3.93 15.24 -3.83
CA ILE A 186 4.93 15.96 -4.62
C ILE A 186 6.23 15.14 -4.63
N LYS A 187 6.62 14.69 -5.82
CA LYS A 187 7.82 13.88 -6.06
C LYS A 187 9.01 14.71 -6.49
N GLU A 188 8.77 15.76 -7.27
CA GLU A 188 9.82 16.59 -7.85
C GLU A 188 9.36 18.03 -8.03
N LYS A 189 10.31 18.97 -8.09
CA LYS A 189 10.09 20.37 -8.44
C LYS A 189 10.98 20.70 -9.63
N SER A 190 10.47 21.46 -10.60
CA SER A 190 11.27 21.92 -11.74
C SER A 190 12.45 22.77 -11.27
N GLU A 191 13.54 22.73 -12.03
CA GLU A 191 14.74 23.53 -11.72
C GLU A 191 14.48 25.04 -11.85
N ASN A 192 13.64 25.42 -12.81
CA ASN A 192 13.37 26.81 -13.15
C ASN A 192 11.96 27.24 -12.72
N LEU A 193 11.82 28.54 -12.43
CA LEU A 193 10.53 29.23 -12.38
C LEU A 193 10.04 29.47 -13.80
N PHE A 194 8.74 29.28 -14.01
CA PHE A 194 8.08 29.56 -15.28
C PHE A 194 7.08 30.69 -15.07
N GLU A 195 6.94 31.55 -16.08
CA GLU A 195 5.96 32.63 -16.07
C GLU A 195 4.77 32.27 -16.95
N ILE A 196 3.58 32.29 -16.38
CA ILE A 196 2.31 32.01 -17.07
C ILE A 196 1.31 33.05 -16.58
N ASP A 197 0.71 33.79 -17.51
CA ASP A 197 -0.27 34.86 -17.23
C ASP A 197 0.23 35.90 -16.21
N GLY A 198 1.52 36.25 -16.28
CA GLY A 198 2.15 37.28 -15.42
C GLY A 198 2.50 36.80 -14.00
N GLU A 199 2.25 35.54 -13.68
CA GLU A 199 2.64 34.93 -12.40
C GLU A 199 3.79 33.94 -12.59
N LYS A 200 4.67 33.85 -11.59
CA LYS A 200 5.84 32.97 -11.62
C LYS A 200 5.73 31.86 -10.59
N TRP A 201 5.68 30.61 -11.07
CA TRP A 201 5.66 29.43 -10.22
C TRP A 201 6.58 28.33 -10.76
N TYR A 202 7.02 27.45 -9.87
CA TYR A 202 7.65 26.20 -10.27
C TYR A 202 6.58 25.22 -10.77
N TRP A 203 7.00 24.26 -11.59
CA TRP A 203 6.19 23.07 -11.83
C TRP A 203 6.55 22.00 -10.81
N PHE A 204 5.59 21.17 -10.46
CA PHE A 204 5.77 20.07 -9.54
C PHE A 204 5.33 18.77 -10.20
N LYS A 205 6.18 17.76 -10.15
CA LYS A 205 5.83 16.40 -10.54
C LYS A 205 5.11 15.75 -9.37
N VAL A 206 3.92 15.23 -9.63
CA VAL A 206 3.05 14.72 -8.60
C VAL A 206 2.56 13.31 -8.91
N ASP A 207 2.36 12.55 -7.84
CA ASP A 207 1.54 11.34 -7.84
C ASP A 207 0.09 11.75 -7.54
N ALA A 208 -0.83 11.36 -8.42
CA ALA A 208 -2.25 11.60 -8.28
C ALA A 208 -3.00 10.31 -8.62
N ASP A 209 -3.91 9.89 -7.73
CA ASP A 209 -4.61 8.62 -7.87
C ASP A 209 -5.22 8.43 -9.27
N ASN A 210 -5.00 7.25 -9.85
CA ASN A 210 -5.46 6.83 -11.18
C ASN A 210 -4.75 7.48 -12.38
N PHE A 211 -3.69 8.25 -12.17
CA PHE A 211 -2.85 8.80 -13.24
C PHE A 211 -1.38 8.39 -13.08
N PRO A 212 -0.61 8.31 -14.18
CA PRO A 212 0.85 8.28 -14.09
C PRO A 212 1.42 9.61 -13.55
N ASP A 213 2.67 9.60 -13.08
CA ASP A 213 3.35 10.76 -12.49
C ASP A 213 3.50 11.95 -13.46
N GLY A 214 2.72 13.00 -13.26
CA GLY A 214 2.65 14.15 -14.17
C GLY A 214 2.99 15.48 -13.51
N TRP A 215 3.10 16.53 -14.32
CA TRP A 215 3.49 17.87 -13.91
C TRP A 215 2.27 18.79 -13.76
N ILE A 216 2.28 19.57 -12.68
CA ILE A 216 1.28 20.61 -12.37
C ILE A 216 1.98 21.92 -12.12
N TYR A 217 1.40 23.02 -12.61
CA TYR A 217 1.91 24.36 -12.36
C TYR A 217 1.63 24.77 -10.90
N GLY A 218 2.66 25.22 -10.19
CA GLY A 218 2.64 25.41 -8.73
C GLY A 218 1.58 26.37 -8.20
N LYS A 219 1.08 27.29 -9.03
CA LYS A 219 -0.07 28.15 -8.71
C LYS A 219 -1.27 27.35 -8.19
N TYR A 220 -1.46 26.14 -8.72
CA TYR A 220 -2.63 25.31 -8.48
C TYR A 220 -2.48 24.33 -7.31
N LEU A 221 -1.42 24.48 -6.50
CA LEU A 221 -1.11 23.61 -5.37
C LEU A 221 -1.05 24.41 -4.07
N ASP A 222 -1.83 23.96 -3.09
CA ASP A 222 -1.65 24.35 -1.68
C ASP A 222 -0.77 23.28 -1.00
N PHE A 223 0.37 23.68 -0.46
CA PHE A 223 1.34 22.77 0.16
C PHE A 223 0.99 22.50 1.63
N TYR A 224 1.14 21.25 2.07
CA TYR A 224 1.09 20.88 3.48
C TYR A 224 2.44 20.33 3.93
N ASN A 225 2.87 20.79 5.11
CA ASN A 225 3.97 20.22 5.88
C ASN A 225 3.42 19.28 6.95
#